data_AF-A0A6H1L446-F1
#
_entry.id   AF-A0A6H1L446-F1
#
_cell.length_a   1.000
_cell.length_b   1.000
_cell.length_c   1.000
_cell.angle_alpha   90.00
_cell.angle_beta   90.00
_cell.angle_gamma   90.00
#
_symmetry.space_group_name_H-M   'P 1'
#
loop_
_entity.id
_entity.type
_entity.pdbx_description
1 polymer ?
#
loop_
_entity_poly.entity_id
_entity_poly.type
_entity_poly.pdbx_seq_one_letter_code
_entity_poly.pdbx_strand_id
1 'polypeptide(L)'
;MGSGGLELPPGDEGHEGNSTDVPPGAVSLARPMEMGSIGPELDWGADAWREVRTRAQRAGRAYIWLNLVEQRLRAVVAAVLRPIYEPVHGDEWVVAAAGPAGQEWVQRAVAVREVSRRKGYLLDPADDNVLSFLTLPQLRELMVQHWPCFEPYFDERRDVELALDELEVTRNVVSRNRALSEAVLGQAERAAAKLLEILGAGSDVPSARRLPVDAVEDLVGDRYADVVGVHSDRVRLLRQFPAEDLFGGARRLDAIGIGLNLLVQNFSGRRLVRLAESGCRVRLLFLNPASSAVKRRERELGLKRGELSRSVEMNILHMRRVRARLRDPGAFEIQVYDETPRFTAYLVDGDGSDGIAIVQSYLRRARGMEAPVLVLRGGGQVVKPDEIGEEGLFPTYREEFEVAWADSRPVS
;
A
#
# COMPACT_ATOMS: atom_id res chain seq x y z
N MET A 1 -71.76 -1.08 11.94
CA MET A 1 -71.07 -1.80 13.04
C MET A 1 -71.85 -3.09 13.29
N GLY A 2 -71.60 -4.10 12.45
CA GLY A 2 -72.44 -5.30 12.38
C GLY A 2 -71.58 -6.53 12.23
N SER A 3 -71.73 -7.41 13.21
CA SER A 3 -71.32 -8.82 13.20
C SER A 3 -72.36 -9.64 12.42
N GLY A 4 -71.95 -10.79 11.89
CA GLY A 4 -72.78 -11.74 11.11
C GLY A 4 -72.22 -11.89 9.70
N GLY A 5 -71.74 -13.06 9.27
CA GLY A 5 -72.41 -14.35 9.31
C GLY A 5 -73.29 -14.47 8.07
N LEU A 6 -72.74 -15.01 6.98
CA LEU A 6 -73.46 -15.45 5.76
C LEU A 6 -72.56 -16.51 5.09
N GLU A 7 -72.86 -17.80 5.26
CA GLU A 7 -73.81 -18.61 4.47
C GLU A 7 -73.24 -19.05 3.12
N LEU A 8 -73.00 -20.36 3.02
CA LEU A 8 -72.66 -21.11 1.81
C LEU A 8 -73.94 -21.47 1.06
N PRO A 9 -73.94 -21.53 -0.28
CA PRO A 9 -75.01 -22.18 -1.03
C PRO A 9 -74.87 -23.72 -0.98
N PRO A 10 -75.98 -24.47 -1.15
CA PRO A 10 -76.04 -25.90 -0.92
C PRO A 10 -75.43 -26.71 -2.08
N GLY A 11 -75.02 -27.93 -1.76
CA GLY A 11 -74.36 -28.85 -2.68
C GLY A 11 -75.30 -29.50 -3.70
N ASP A 12 -74.67 -30.25 -4.61
CA ASP A 12 -75.31 -31.35 -5.29
C ASP A 12 -74.44 -32.61 -5.13
N GLU A 13 -75.11 -33.71 -4.87
CA GLU A 13 -74.59 -35.02 -4.50
C GLU A 13 -74.16 -35.80 -5.75
N GLY A 14 -73.11 -36.63 -5.61
CA GLY A 14 -72.64 -37.49 -6.69
C GLY A 14 -71.50 -38.42 -6.29
N HIS A 15 -71.82 -39.38 -5.44
CA HIS A 15 -71.15 -40.68 -5.22
C HIS A 15 -70.67 -41.30 -6.57
N GLU A 16 -69.50 -41.90 -6.79
CA GLU A 16 -68.76 -43.00 -6.14
C GLU A 16 -67.38 -43.11 -6.81
N GLY A 17 -66.34 -43.62 -6.12
CA GLY A 17 -65.14 -44.12 -6.81
C GLY A 17 -63.82 -44.16 -6.02
N ASN A 18 -63.69 -45.19 -5.19
CA ASN A 18 -62.49 -45.73 -4.53
C ASN A 18 -61.07 -45.28 -4.95
N SER A 19 -60.27 -45.02 -3.90
CA SER A 19 -58.84 -45.30 -3.70
C SER A 19 -57.84 -44.67 -4.69
N THR A 20 -57.02 -43.71 -4.27
CA THR A 20 -55.76 -44.02 -3.56
C THR A 20 -55.28 -42.80 -2.76
N ASP A 21 -54.90 -43.04 -1.50
CA ASP A 21 -54.27 -42.08 -0.60
C ASP A 21 -53.02 -41.45 -1.22
N VAL A 22 -53.02 -40.12 -1.35
CA VAL A 22 -51.80 -39.32 -1.49
C VAL A 22 -51.70 -38.44 -0.24
N PRO A 23 -50.63 -38.52 0.57
CA PRO A 23 -50.53 -37.73 1.79
C PRO A 23 -50.40 -36.23 1.47
N PRO A 24 -50.97 -35.33 2.29
CA PRO A 24 -50.89 -33.90 2.08
C PRO A 24 -49.48 -33.42 2.45
N GLY A 25 -48.66 -33.18 1.44
CA GLY A 25 -47.27 -32.76 1.65
C GLY A 25 -46.34 -32.86 0.44
N ALA A 26 -46.85 -33.26 -0.74
CA ALA A 26 -46.07 -33.20 -1.96
C ALA A 26 -46.02 -31.75 -2.48
N VAL A 27 -44.98 -31.00 -2.09
CA VAL A 27 -44.57 -29.82 -2.86
C VAL A 27 -44.26 -30.33 -4.26
N SER A 28 -45.01 -29.89 -5.28
CA SER A 28 -44.65 -30.12 -6.67
C SER A 28 -43.25 -29.54 -6.88
N LEU A 29 -42.24 -30.40 -6.85
CA LEU A 29 -40.92 -30.09 -7.38
C LEU A 29 -41.15 -29.67 -8.83
N ALA A 30 -40.84 -28.41 -9.14
CA ALA A 30 -40.92 -27.88 -10.49
C ALA A 30 -40.24 -28.86 -11.46
N ARG A 31 -40.83 -29.01 -12.65
CA ARG A 31 -40.32 -29.89 -13.73
C ARG A 31 -38.79 -29.75 -13.86
N PRO A 32 -38.08 -30.83 -14.22
CA PRO A 32 -36.63 -30.77 -14.42
C PRO A 32 -36.31 -29.62 -15.36
N MET A 33 -35.68 -28.56 -14.84
CA MET A 33 -35.15 -27.49 -15.68
C MET A 33 -34.17 -28.14 -16.65
N GLU A 34 -34.37 -27.93 -17.95
CA GLU A 34 -33.44 -28.39 -18.97
C GLU A 34 -32.04 -27.92 -18.60
N MET A 35 -31.06 -28.83 -18.64
CA MET A 35 -29.69 -28.61 -18.16
C MET A 35 -28.90 -27.55 -18.96
N GLY A 36 -29.56 -26.87 -19.92
CA GLY A 36 -29.07 -25.69 -20.65
C GLY A 36 -29.88 -24.41 -20.45
N SER A 37 -30.88 -24.39 -19.55
CA SER A 37 -31.71 -23.22 -19.22
C SER A 37 -31.13 -22.35 -18.10
N ILE A 38 -30.10 -22.83 -17.40
CA ILE A 38 -29.26 -21.99 -16.54
C ILE A 38 -28.25 -21.30 -17.46
N GLY A 39 -28.70 -20.22 -18.10
CA GLY A 39 -28.02 -19.55 -19.20
C GLY A 39 -26.86 -18.62 -18.79
N PRO A 40 -26.41 -17.73 -19.71
CA PRO A 40 -25.33 -16.73 -19.52
C PRO A 40 -25.55 -15.74 -18.36
N GLU A 41 -26.67 -15.84 -17.64
CA GLU A 41 -26.94 -15.11 -16.39
C GLU A 41 -26.08 -15.60 -15.21
N LEU A 42 -25.46 -16.78 -15.31
CA LEU A 42 -24.44 -17.24 -14.35
C LEU A 42 -23.08 -16.58 -14.56
N ASP A 43 -22.78 -16.11 -15.78
CA ASP A 43 -21.51 -15.48 -16.08
C ASP A 43 -21.50 -14.05 -15.52
N TRP A 44 -20.42 -13.70 -14.84
CA TRP A 44 -20.24 -12.31 -14.43
C TRP A 44 -19.97 -11.46 -15.67
N GLY A 45 -20.91 -10.55 -15.96
CA GLY A 45 -20.63 -9.44 -16.85
C GLY A 45 -19.43 -8.62 -16.36
N ALA A 46 -18.81 -7.86 -17.27
CA ALA A 46 -17.62 -7.06 -16.96
C ALA A 46 -17.83 -6.10 -15.78
N ASP A 47 -19.05 -5.59 -15.59
CA ASP A 47 -19.41 -4.65 -14.51
C ASP A 47 -19.46 -5.36 -13.16
N ALA A 48 -20.12 -6.52 -13.10
CA ALA A 48 -20.15 -7.37 -11.92
C ALA A 48 -18.73 -7.81 -11.52
N TRP A 49 -17.89 -8.20 -12.50
CA TRP A 49 -16.49 -8.54 -12.26
C TRP A 49 -15.69 -7.36 -11.71
N ARG A 50 -15.85 -6.15 -12.27
CA ARG A 50 -15.19 -4.93 -11.76
C ARG A 50 -15.62 -4.60 -10.34
N GLU A 51 -16.89 -4.75 -10.02
CA GLU A 51 -17.42 -4.49 -8.68
C GLU A 51 -16.87 -5.50 -7.67
N VAL A 52 -16.95 -6.81 -7.96
CA VAL A 52 -16.43 -7.85 -7.06
C VAL A 52 -14.92 -7.70 -6.86
N ARG A 53 -14.17 -7.43 -7.94
CA ARG A 53 -12.73 -7.15 -7.85
C ARG A 53 -12.44 -5.98 -6.92
N THR A 54 -13.19 -4.89 -7.04
CA THR A 54 -13.02 -3.70 -6.17
C THR A 54 -13.30 -4.04 -4.71
N ARG A 55 -14.37 -4.80 -4.44
CA ARG A 55 -14.72 -5.26 -3.08
C ARG A 55 -13.63 -6.17 -2.50
N ALA A 56 -13.16 -7.13 -3.28
CA ALA A 56 -12.09 -8.06 -2.89
C ALA A 56 -10.77 -7.33 -2.62
N GLN A 57 -10.40 -6.35 -3.44
CA GLN A 57 -9.20 -5.52 -3.23
C GLN A 57 -9.27 -4.77 -1.90
N ARG A 58 -10.41 -4.12 -1.60
CA ARG A 58 -10.57 -3.39 -0.32
C ARG A 58 -10.53 -4.32 0.89
N ALA A 59 -11.23 -5.46 0.83
CA ALA A 59 -11.22 -6.44 1.90
C ALA A 59 -9.82 -7.05 2.11
N GLY A 60 -9.11 -7.38 1.03
CA GLY A 60 -7.75 -7.90 1.09
C GLY A 60 -6.76 -6.92 1.71
N ARG A 61 -6.83 -5.63 1.33
CA ARG A 61 -6.00 -4.58 1.95
C ARG A 61 -6.29 -4.45 3.45
N ALA A 62 -7.55 -4.36 3.85
CA ALA A 62 -7.92 -4.29 5.25
C ALA A 62 -7.44 -5.52 6.03
N TYR A 63 -7.55 -6.72 5.45
CA TYR A 63 -7.07 -7.95 6.05
C TYR A 63 -5.57 -7.92 6.33
N ILE A 64 -4.76 -7.42 5.40
CA ILE A 64 -3.31 -7.30 5.57
C ILE A 64 -2.96 -6.42 6.77
N TRP A 65 -3.54 -5.22 6.84
CA TRP A 65 -3.32 -4.30 7.96
C TRP A 65 -3.77 -4.88 9.30
N LEU A 66 -4.95 -5.49 9.35
CA LEU A 66 -5.45 -6.16 10.54
C LEU A 66 -4.53 -7.31 10.97
N ASN A 67 -4.04 -8.11 10.03
CA ASN A 67 -3.12 -9.21 10.32
C ASN A 67 -1.81 -8.68 10.90
N LEU A 68 -1.22 -7.62 10.33
CA LEU A 68 0.01 -7.01 10.87
C LEU A 68 -0.18 -6.49 12.30
N VAL A 69 -1.28 -5.80 12.55
CA VAL A 69 -1.65 -5.33 13.91
C VAL A 69 -1.80 -6.51 14.86
N GLU A 70 -2.55 -7.55 14.48
CA GLU A 70 -2.76 -8.73 15.34
C GLU A 70 -1.43 -9.43 15.66
N GLN A 71 -0.56 -9.64 14.67
CA GLN A 71 0.74 -10.26 14.87
C GLN A 71 1.64 -9.41 15.78
N ARG A 72 1.68 -8.10 15.57
CA ARG A 72 2.47 -7.20 16.43
C ARG A 72 1.92 -7.19 17.86
N LEU A 73 0.60 -7.14 18.03
CA LEU A 73 -0.03 -7.14 19.35
C LEU A 73 0.24 -8.45 20.09
N ARG A 74 0.17 -9.61 19.42
CA ARG A 74 0.56 -10.91 19.99
C ARG A 74 2.01 -10.90 20.47
N ALA A 75 2.93 -10.39 19.64
CA ALA A 75 4.35 -10.31 19.97
C ALA A 75 4.60 -9.41 21.20
N VAL A 76 3.96 -8.24 21.25
CA VAL A 76 4.08 -7.30 22.38
C VAL A 76 3.49 -7.91 23.67
N VAL A 77 2.29 -8.48 23.61
CA VAL A 77 1.66 -9.14 24.76
C VAL A 77 2.51 -10.29 25.28
N ALA A 78 3.05 -11.12 24.37
CA ALA A 78 3.98 -12.19 24.74
C ALA A 78 5.24 -11.64 25.41
N ALA A 79 5.88 -10.63 24.82
CA ALA A 79 7.13 -10.08 25.32
C ALA A 79 7.00 -9.46 26.72
N VAL A 80 5.84 -8.86 27.03
CA VAL A 80 5.61 -8.20 28.32
C VAL A 80 5.07 -9.16 29.38
N LEU A 81 4.06 -9.97 29.06
CA LEU A 81 3.38 -10.79 30.07
C LEU A 81 4.03 -12.15 30.29
N ARG A 82 4.63 -12.76 29.27
CA ARG A 82 5.24 -14.09 29.41
C ARG A 82 6.33 -14.09 30.50
N PRO A 83 7.29 -13.14 30.55
CA PRO A 83 8.31 -13.12 31.61
C PRO A 83 7.75 -12.99 33.04
N ILE A 84 6.51 -12.50 33.19
CA ILE A 84 5.85 -12.30 34.48
C ILE A 84 5.10 -13.57 34.91
N TYR A 85 4.33 -14.17 33.99
CA TYR A 85 3.42 -15.26 34.32
C TYR A 85 4.01 -16.66 34.08
N GLU A 86 4.85 -16.85 33.05
CA GLU A 86 5.42 -18.16 32.70
C GLU A 86 6.28 -18.77 33.82
N PRO A 87 7.13 -18.02 34.56
CA PRO A 87 7.91 -18.61 35.65
C PRO A 87 7.09 -19.25 36.77
N VAL A 88 5.83 -18.81 36.95
CA VAL A 88 4.93 -19.30 38.01
C VAL A 88 3.92 -20.32 37.47
N HIS A 89 3.45 -20.13 36.23
CA HIS A 89 2.32 -20.89 35.67
C HIS A 89 2.69 -21.81 34.50
N GLY A 90 3.94 -21.79 34.04
CA GLY A 90 4.41 -22.61 32.92
C GLY A 90 3.61 -22.35 31.64
N ASP A 91 3.27 -23.42 30.91
CA ASP A 91 2.53 -23.35 29.64
C ASP A 91 1.12 -22.74 29.75
N GLU A 92 0.54 -22.72 30.96
CA GLU A 92 -0.78 -22.17 31.25
C GLU A 92 -0.74 -20.66 31.57
N TRP A 93 0.39 -19.98 31.34
CA TRP A 93 0.57 -18.57 31.68
C TRP A 93 -0.47 -17.65 31.04
N VAL A 94 -0.97 -17.97 29.84
CA VAL A 94 -2.01 -17.16 29.17
C VAL A 94 -3.35 -17.27 29.92
N VAL A 95 -3.69 -18.46 30.42
CA VAL A 95 -4.89 -18.67 31.24
C VAL A 95 -4.76 -17.91 32.56
N ALA A 96 -3.58 -17.97 33.18
CA ALA A 96 -3.29 -17.24 34.40
C ALA A 96 -3.36 -15.72 34.22
N ALA A 97 -2.78 -15.20 33.13
CA ALA A 97 -2.83 -13.79 32.80
C ALA A 97 -4.27 -13.30 32.54
N ALA A 98 -5.10 -14.08 31.84
CA ALA A 98 -6.49 -13.71 31.59
C ALA A 98 -7.37 -13.66 32.86
N GLY A 99 -6.98 -14.39 33.91
CA GLY A 99 -7.69 -14.42 35.18
C GLY A 99 -9.14 -14.95 35.07
N PRO A 100 -9.96 -14.81 36.12
CA PRO A 100 -11.31 -15.36 36.16
C PRO A 100 -12.25 -14.78 35.09
N ALA A 101 -12.11 -13.49 34.79
CA ALA A 101 -12.91 -12.81 33.77
C ALA A 101 -12.60 -13.32 32.35
N GLY A 102 -11.35 -13.77 32.12
CA GLY A 102 -10.91 -14.23 30.81
C GLY A 102 -10.83 -15.74 30.60
N GLN A 103 -11.03 -16.52 31.67
CA GLN A 103 -10.88 -17.97 31.65
C GLN A 103 -11.72 -18.64 30.55
N GLU A 104 -12.98 -18.26 30.39
CA GLU A 104 -13.87 -18.90 29.42
C GLU A 104 -13.36 -18.77 27.99
N TRP A 105 -12.94 -17.57 27.58
CA TRP A 105 -12.51 -17.34 26.21
C TRP A 105 -11.09 -17.85 25.93
N VAL A 106 -10.19 -17.89 26.93
CA VAL A 106 -8.90 -18.59 26.77
C VAL A 106 -9.11 -20.09 26.63
N GLN A 107 -9.98 -20.69 27.43
CA GLN A 107 -10.27 -22.12 27.36
C GLN A 107 -10.88 -22.50 26.00
N ARG A 108 -11.74 -21.64 25.43
CA ARG A 108 -12.19 -21.80 24.04
C ARG A 108 -11.03 -21.76 23.05
N ALA A 109 -10.09 -20.82 23.20
CA ALA A 109 -8.91 -20.73 22.33
C ALA A 109 -8.01 -21.98 22.43
N VAL A 110 -7.77 -22.48 23.66
CA VAL A 110 -7.05 -23.73 23.92
C VAL A 110 -7.75 -24.92 23.23
N ALA A 111 -9.08 -25.01 23.36
CA ALA A 111 -9.85 -26.08 22.73
C ALA A 111 -9.78 -26.00 21.19
N VAL A 112 -9.86 -24.80 20.61
CA VAL A 112 -9.72 -24.60 19.15
C VAL A 112 -8.32 -25.00 18.69
N ARG A 113 -7.26 -24.61 19.42
CA ARG A 113 -5.88 -25.03 19.15
C ARG A 113 -5.73 -26.55 19.14
N GLU A 114 -6.23 -27.22 20.18
CA GLU A 114 -6.23 -28.68 20.31
C GLU A 114 -6.95 -29.37 19.15
N VAL A 115 -8.12 -28.86 18.77
CA VAL A 115 -8.87 -29.36 17.61
C VAL A 115 -8.09 -29.16 16.32
N SER A 116 -7.42 -28.01 16.15
CA SER A 116 -6.62 -27.73 14.96
C SER A 116 -5.42 -28.65 14.82
N ARG A 117 -4.72 -28.95 15.93
CA ARG A 117 -3.63 -29.95 15.97
C ARG A 117 -4.12 -31.33 15.57
N ARG A 118 -5.25 -31.78 16.12
CA ARG A 118 -5.83 -33.11 15.82
C ARG A 118 -6.33 -33.24 14.39
N LYS A 119 -6.91 -32.18 13.83
CA LYS A 119 -7.42 -32.16 12.45
C LYS A 119 -6.31 -32.08 11.40
N GLY A 120 -5.05 -31.94 11.82
CA GLY A 120 -3.91 -31.82 10.91
C GLY A 120 -3.98 -30.55 10.05
N TYR A 121 -4.65 -29.49 10.53
CA TYR A 121 -4.46 -28.19 9.91
C TYR A 121 -2.98 -27.85 10.06
N LEU A 122 -2.29 -27.66 8.93
CA LEU A 122 -0.91 -27.19 8.89
C LEU A 122 -0.88 -25.77 9.46
N LEU A 123 -0.77 -25.69 10.79
CA LEU A 123 -0.32 -24.48 11.47
C LEU A 123 1.18 -24.38 11.23
N ASP A 124 1.66 -23.18 10.96
CA ASP A 124 3.08 -22.90 11.12
C ASP A 124 3.48 -23.32 12.55
N PRO A 125 4.58 -24.06 12.78
CA PRO A 125 5.03 -24.39 14.12
C PRO A 125 5.15 -23.18 15.06
N ALA A 126 5.42 -21.98 14.53
CA ALA A 126 5.43 -20.73 15.28
C ALA A 126 4.04 -20.35 15.85
N ASP A 127 2.96 -20.79 15.19
CA ASP A 127 1.57 -20.55 15.58
C ASP A 127 1.00 -21.60 16.55
N ASP A 128 1.78 -22.62 16.95
CA ASP A 128 1.33 -23.62 17.94
C ASP A 128 1.41 -23.08 19.39
N ASN A 129 0.80 -21.93 19.64
CA ASN A 129 0.71 -21.27 20.94
C ASN A 129 -0.70 -20.68 21.16
N VAL A 130 -1.13 -20.47 22.40
CA VAL A 130 -2.50 -20.02 22.72
C VAL A 130 -2.78 -18.59 22.23
N LEU A 131 -1.79 -17.69 22.20
CA LEU A 131 -1.97 -16.30 21.75
C LEU A 131 -2.36 -16.20 20.28
N SER A 132 -1.86 -17.11 19.43
CA SER A 132 -2.23 -17.19 18.00
C SER A 132 -3.73 -17.45 17.80
N PHE A 133 -4.42 -18.01 18.80
CA PHE A 133 -5.87 -18.28 18.77
C PHE A 133 -6.71 -17.19 19.45
N LEU A 134 -6.07 -16.16 20.02
CA LEU A 134 -6.78 -15.01 20.58
C LEU A 134 -7.13 -14.02 19.48
N THR A 135 -8.35 -13.50 19.58
CA THR A 135 -8.89 -12.43 18.73
C THR A 135 -8.37 -11.06 19.17
N LEU A 136 -8.42 -10.08 18.28
CA LEU A 136 -8.03 -8.70 18.59
C LEU A 136 -8.68 -8.14 19.88
N PRO A 137 -10.00 -8.30 20.14
CA PRO A 137 -10.59 -7.86 21.40
C PRO A 137 -10.03 -8.56 22.65
N GLN A 138 -9.65 -9.84 22.55
CA GLN A 138 -9.09 -10.58 23.68
C GLN A 138 -7.64 -10.16 23.96
N LEU A 139 -6.87 -9.89 22.90
CA LEU A 139 -5.52 -9.32 23.03
C LEU A 139 -5.56 -7.91 23.63
N ARG A 140 -6.52 -7.09 23.20
CA ARG A 140 -6.83 -5.79 23.82
C ARG A 140 -7.13 -5.94 25.31
N GLU A 141 -8.01 -6.87 25.68
CA GLU A 141 -8.37 -7.11 27.08
C GLU A 141 -7.14 -7.47 27.93
N LEU A 142 -6.28 -8.38 27.45
CA LEU A 142 -5.03 -8.73 28.14
C LEU A 142 -4.12 -7.50 28.31
N MET A 143 -3.96 -6.68 27.27
CA MET A 143 -3.10 -5.50 27.35
C MET A 143 -3.66 -4.45 28.32
N VAL A 144 -4.97 -4.20 28.27
CA VAL A 144 -5.67 -3.19 29.07
C VAL A 144 -5.76 -3.58 30.55
N GLN A 145 -6.09 -4.85 30.83
CA GLN A 145 -6.13 -5.39 32.20
C GLN A 145 -4.77 -5.31 32.88
N HIS A 146 -3.69 -5.53 32.13
CA HIS A 146 -2.32 -5.50 32.63
C HIS A 146 -1.57 -4.23 32.27
N TRP A 147 -2.26 -3.12 31.99
CA TRP A 147 -1.65 -1.87 31.54
C TRP A 147 -0.42 -1.43 32.36
N PRO A 148 -0.37 -1.57 33.71
CA PRO A 148 0.83 -1.23 34.48
C PRO A 148 2.11 -1.96 34.05
N CYS A 149 2.00 -3.13 33.41
CA CYS A 149 3.16 -3.86 32.85
C CYS A 149 3.61 -3.27 31.51
N PHE A 150 2.71 -2.61 30.79
CA PHE A 150 2.93 -2.01 29.47
C PHE A 150 3.32 -0.53 29.52
N GLU A 151 2.91 0.18 30.58
CA GLU A 151 3.19 1.60 30.82
C GLU A 151 4.68 1.99 30.66
N PRO A 152 5.68 1.18 31.05
CA PRO A 152 7.09 1.52 30.82
C PRO A 152 7.51 1.58 29.34
N TYR A 153 6.71 1.02 28.44
CA TYR A 153 7.00 0.91 27.01
C TYR A 153 6.09 1.80 26.15
N PHE A 154 4.91 2.17 26.66
CA PHE A 154 3.90 2.90 25.92
C PHE A 154 3.26 3.98 26.80
N ASP A 155 3.31 5.23 26.35
CA ASP A 155 2.85 6.39 27.13
C ASP A 155 1.33 6.60 27.07
N GLU A 156 0.67 6.16 26.00
CA GLU A 156 -0.70 6.59 25.67
C GLU A 156 -1.71 5.42 25.63
N ARG A 157 -2.16 4.96 26.82
CA ARG A 157 -3.22 3.93 26.95
C ARG A 157 -4.45 4.19 26.11
N ARG A 158 -4.94 5.43 26.18
CA ARG A 158 -6.18 5.85 25.54
C ARG A 158 -6.09 5.76 24.02
N ASP A 159 -4.92 6.07 23.46
CA ASP A 159 -4.71 6.08 22.02
C ASP A 159 -4.62 4.65 21.46
N VAL A 160 -4.04 3.72 22.22
CA VAL A 160 -4.08 2.27 21.93
C VAL A 160 -5.51 1.75 21.95
N GLU A 161 -6.28 2.04 23.01
CA GLU A 161 -7.67 1.61 23.14
C GLU A 161 -8.54 2.15 21.99
N LEU A 162 -8.43 3.45 21.70
CA LEU A 162 -9.18 4.10 20.61
C LEU A 162 -8.86 3.48 19.25
N ALA A 163 -7.58 3.26 18.94
CA ALA A 163 -7.18 2.68 17.67
C ALA A 163 -7.69 1.23 17.52
N LEU A 164 -7.65 0.44 18.59
CA LEU A 164 -8.18 -0.93 18.58
C LEU A 164 -9.72 -0.96 18.40
N ASP A 165 -10.44 -0.05 19.04
CA ASP A 165 -11.90 0.07 18.92
C ASP A 165 -12.30 0.44 17.47
N GLU A 166 -11.56 1.36 16.84
CA GLU A 166 -11.77 1.72 15.43
C GLU A 166 -11.54 0.53 14.48
N LEU A 167 -10.52 -0.30 14.76
CA LEU A 167 -10.19 -1.47 13.95
C LEU A 167 -11.21 -2.62 14.11
N GLU A 168 -11.89 -2.72 15.25
CA GLU A 168 -12.87 -3.78 15.50
C GLU A 168 -14.04 -3.74 14.50
N VAL A 169 -14.52 -2.54 14.15
CA VAL A 169 -15.58 -2.35 13.15
C VAL A 169 -15.14 -2.93 11.80
N THR A 170 -13.94 -2.57 11.36
CA THR A 170 -13.36 -3.06 10.09
C THR A 170 -13.18 -4.56 10.11
N ARG A 171 -12.66 -5.11 11.22
CA ARG A 171 -12.47 -6.55 11.41
C ARG A 171 -13.78 -7.32 11.30
N ASN A 172 -14.87 -6.81 11.89
CA ASN A 172 -16.21 -7.41 11.79
C ASN A 172 -16.79 -7.38 10.37
N VAL A 173 -16.47 -6.35 9.58
CA VAL A 173 -16.87 -6.25 8.16
C VAL A 173 -16.09 -7.27 7.33
N VAL A 174 -14.76 -7.32 7.49
CA VAL A 174 -13.87 -8.26 6.78
C VAL A 174 -14.22 -9.71 7.10
N SER A 175 -14.38 -10.07 8.38
CA SER A 175 -14.64 -11.45 8.81
C SER A 175 -15.97 -12.00 8.31
N ARG A 176 -16.91 -11.13 7.92
CA ARG A 176 -18.22 -11.49 7.36
C ARG A 176 -18.28 -11.33 5.84
N ASN A 177 -17.15 -11.09 5.18
CA ASN A 177 -17.05 -10.83 3.73
C ASN A 177 -18.01 -9.72 3.26
N ARG A 178 -18.21 -8.69 4.09
CA ARG A 178 -19.08 -7.55 3.77
C ARG A 178 -18.30 -6.49 2.99
N ALA A 179 -19.03 -5.65 2.26
CA ALA A 179 -18.42 -4.58 1.47
C ALA A 179 -17.86 -3.48 2.36
N LEU A 180 -16.60 -3.08 2.11
CA LEU A 180 -15.97 -1.91 2.69
C LEU A 180 -16.08 -0.71 1.74
N SER A 181 -16.46 0.44 2.29
CA SER A 181 -16.33 1.72 1.58
C SER A 181 -14.86 2.16 1.61
N GLU A 182 -14.50 3.03 0.66
CA GLU A 182 -13.14 3.61 0.59
C GLU A 182 -12.81 4.45 1.84
N ALA A 183 -13.79 5.18 2.37
CA ALA A 183 -13.62 5.97 3.59
C ALA A 183 -13.32 5.10 4.82
N VAL A 184 -14.04 3.97 4.97
CA VAL A 184 -13.82 3.04 6.09
C VAL A 184 -12.47 2.34 5.95
N LEU A 185 -12.10 1.91 4.73
CA LEU A 185 -10.77 1.35 4.49
C LEU A 185 -9.67 2.35 4.86
N GLY A 186 -9.75 3.58 4.36
CA GLY A 186 -8.75 4.60 4.66
C GLY A 186 -8.68 4.96 6.15
N GLN A 187 -9.80 4.91 6.88
CA GLN A 187 -9.79 5.06 8.34
C GLN A 187 -9.06 3.88 9.01
N ALA A 188 -9.37 2.64 8.61
CA ALA A 188 -8.72 1.46 9.16
C ALA A 188 -7.21 1.45 8.91
N GLU A 189 -6.77 1.82 7.70
CA GLU A 189 -5.34 1.91 7.35
C GLU A 189 -4.62 2.93 8.25
N ARG A 190 -5.22 4.11 8.47
CA ARG A 190 -4.66 5.13 9.38
C ARG A 190 -4.61 4.67 10.84
N ALA A 191 -5.67 4.04 11.33
CA ALA A 191 -5.73 3.51 12.70
C ALA A 191 -4.70 2.39 12.91
N ALA A 192 -4.56 1.49 11.93
CA ALA A 192 -3.57 0.42 11.95
C ALA A 192 -2.14 0.96 11.90
N ALA A 193 -1.85 1.91 11.02
CA ALA A 193 -0.54 2.55 10.93
C ALA A 193 -0.15 3.25 12.25
N LYS A 194 -1.07 4.06 12.81
CA LYS A 194 -0.86 4.72 14.10
C LYS A 194 -0.60 3.71 15.22
N LEU A 195 -1.38 2.63 15.28
CA LEU A 195 -1.21 1.60 16.30
C LEU A 195 0.11 0.86 16.15
N LEU A 196 0.52 0.51 14.93
CA LEU A 196 1.82 -0.12 14.67
C LEU A 196 2.98 0.81 15.06
N GLU A 197 2.86 2.11 14.82
CA GLU A 197 3.83 3.11 15.27
C GLU A 197 3.92 3.14 16.81
N ILE A 198 2.79 3.24 17.52
CA ILE A 198 2.75 3.19 19.00
C ILE A 198 3.37 1.90 19.51
N LEU A 199 3.08 0.76 18.88
CA LEU A 199 3.62 -0.54 19.25
C LEU A 199 5.10 -0.73 18.83
N GLY A 200 5.77 0.30 18.33
CA GLY A 200 7.20 0.26 17.95
C GLY A 200 7.50 -0.64 16.75
N ALA A 201 6.52 -0.85 15.86
CA ALA A 201 6.69 -1.54 14.58
C ALA A 201 6.95 -0.57 13.41
N GLY A 202 6.92 0.74 13.66
CA GLY A 202 7.31 1.73 12.66
C GLY A 202 8.81 1.64 12.39
N SER A 203 9.18 1.33 11.14
CA SER A 203 10.50 1.69 10.63
C SER A 203 10.48 3.20 10.39
N ASP A 204 11.29 3.97 11.12
CA ASP A 204 11.41 5.41 10.89
C ASP A 204 12.21 5.61 9.59
N VAL A 205 11.52 5.47 8.46
CA VAL A 205 12.03 5.52 7.09
C VAL A 205 11.91 6.99 6.66
N PRO A 206 13.02 7.76 6.54
CA PRO A 206 12.94 9.19 6.21
C PRO A 206 12.14 9.51 4.94
N SER A 207 12.13 8.61 3.97
CA SER A 207 11.37 8.71 2.72
C SER A 207 9.86 8.54 2.89
N ALA A 208 9.40 7.91 3.98
CA ALA A 208 7.98 7.71 4.29
C ALA A 208 7.19 9.03 4.34
N ARG A 209 7.87 10.12 4.70
CA ARG A 209 7.29 11.48 4.70
C ARG A 209 6.96 12.01 3.29
N ARG A 210 7.67 11.54 2.26
CA ARG A 210 7.49 11.96 0.86
C ARG A 210 6.64 10.98 0.08
N LEU A 211 6.87 9.70 0.33
CA LEU A 211 6.16 8.59 -0.26
C LEU A 211 5.78 7.64 0.88
N PRO A 212 4.51 7.62 1.32
CA PRO A 212 4.08 6.73 2.38
C PRO A 212 4.46 5.29 2.10
N VAL A 213 4.84 4.57 3.15
CA VAL A 213 5.09 3.14 3.10
C VAL A 213 3.73 2.45 3.27
N ASP A 214 3.19 1.86 2.20
CA ASP A 214 2.00 1.03 2.29
C ASP A 214 2.42 -0.38 2.71
N ALA A 215 1.89 -0.87 3.82
CA ALA A 215 2.22 -2.20 4.32
C ALA A 215 1.89 -3.33 3.31
N VAL A 216 0.92 -3.11 2.42
CA VAL A 216 0.64 -4.03 1.31
C VAL A 216 1.73 -3.96 0.24
N GLU A 217 2.25 -2.76 -0.03
CA GLU A 217 3.35 -2.56 -0.96
C GLU A 217 4.65 -3.16 -0.41
N ASP A 218 4.95 -3.05 0.88
CA ASP A 218 6.11 -3.70 1.49
C ASP A 218 6.03 -5.23 1.39
N LEU A 219 4.85 -5.81 1.67
CA LEU A 219 4.68 -7.27 1.65
C LEU A 219 4.70 -7.89 0.25
N VAL A 220 4.41 -7.11 -0.80
CA VAL A 220 4.37 -7.57 -2.19
C VAL A 220 5.53 -6.99 -3.01
N GLY A 221 6.25 -6.01 -2.45
CA GLY A 221 7.28 -5.21 -3.11
C GLY A 221 8.40 -6.06 -3.69
N ASP A 222 8.79 -7.12 -2.98
CA ASP A 222 9.78 -8.11 -3.42
C ASP A 222 9.47 -8.71 -4.82
N ARG A 223 8.20 -8.73 -5.24
CA ARG A 223 7.81 -9.20 -6.57
C ARG A 223 8.21 -8.25 -7.69
N TYR A 224 8.33 -6.96 -7.41
CA TYR A 224 8.56 -5.90 -8.38
C TYR A 224 9.90 -5.17 -8.14
N ALA A 225 10.87 -5.88 -7.55
CA ALA A 225 12.14 -5.33 -7.10
C ALA A 225 11.92 -4.14 -6.15
N ASP A 226 12.32 -2.94 -6.54
CA ASP A 226 12.17 -1.71 -5.77
C ASP A 226 11.11 -0.75 -6.36
N VAL A 227 10.26 -1.24 -7.25
CA VAL A 227 9.12 -0.47 -7.80
C VAL A 227 8.00 -0.40 -6.77
N VAL A 228 7.75 0.81 -6.29
CA VAL A 228 6.67 1.12 -5.33
C VAL A 228 5.47 1.77 -5.98
N GLY A 229 5.58 2.21 -7.25
CA GLY A 229 4.45 2.77 -7.96
C GLY A 229 4.63 2.86 -9.46
N VAL A 230 3.53 2.69 -10.20
CA VAL A 230 3.45 2.95 -11.64
C VAL A 230 2.26 3.83 -11.93
N HIS A 231 2.51 5.03 -12.45
CA HIS A 231 1.48 5.96 -12.87
C HIS A 231 1.41 5.98 -14.40
N SER A 232 0.20 6.01 -14.97
CA SER A 232 0.04 6.00 -16.44
C SER A 232 0.63 7.23 -17.12
N ASP A 233 0.73 8.34 -16.39
CA ASP A 233 1.17 9.63 -16.89
C ASP A 233 1.64 10.52 -15.72
N ARG A 234 2.34 11.60 -16.05
CA ARG A 234 2.88 12.53 -15.05
C ARG A 234 1.79 13.30 -14.32
N VAL A 235 0.64 13.54 -14.95
CA VAL A 235 -0.45 14.30 -14.33
C VAL A 235 -1.01 13.51 -13.15
N ARG A 236 -1.18 12.19 -13.29
CA ARG A 236 -1.63 11.31 -12.21
C ARG A 236 -0.61 11.21 -11.09
N LEU A 237 0.67 11.10 -11.40
CA LEU A 237 1.73 11.17 -10.38
C LEU A 237 1.59 12.46 -9.57
N LEU A 238 1.58 13.63 -10.23
CA LEU A 238 1.57 14.93 -9.54
C LEU A 238 0.27 15.24 -8.79
N ARG A 239 -0.84 14.57 -9.13
CA ARG A 239 -2.09 14.64 -8.36
C ARG A 239 -1.98 13.91 -7.02
N GLN A 240 -1.24 12.81 -6.99
CA GLN A 240 -1.06 12.00 -5.78
C GLN A 240 0.14 12.47 -4.96
N PHE A 241 1.22 12.84 -5.64
CA PHE A 241 2.47 13.31 -5.05
C PHE A 241 2.88 14.62 -5.72
N PRO A 242 2.41 15.77 -5.19
CA PRO A 242 2.88 17.07 -5.61
C PRO A 242 4.42 17.17 -5.61
N ALA A 243 4.98 17.93 -6.54
CA ALA A 243 6.44 18.10 -6.64
C ALA A 243 7.06 18.66 -5.34
N GLU A 244 6.25 19.35 -4.53
CA GLU A 244 6.66 19.87 -3.23
C GLU A 244 6.94 18.75 -2.23
N ASP A 245 6.13 17.70 -2.25
CA ASP A 245 6.27 16.56 -1.35
C ASP A 245 7.39 15.65 -1.85
N LEU A 246 7.53 15.51 -3.17
CA LEU A 246 8.58 14.71 -3.80
C LEU A 246 9.99 15.28 -3.56
N PHE A 247 10.17 16.59 -3.66
CA PHE A 247 11.50 17.23 -3.57
C PHE A 247 11.75 18.00 -2.27
N GLY A 248 10.70 18.24 -1.48
CA GLY A 248 10.78 19.00 -0.24
C GLY A 248 11.71 18.35 0.78
N GLY A 249 12.53 19.18 1.43
CA GLY A 249 13.44 18.74 2.50
C GLY A 249 14.50 17.73 2.06
N ALA A 250 14.73 17.54 0.75
CA ALA A 250 15.79 16.67 0.25
C ALA A 250 17.17 17.13 0.75
N ARG A 251 18.00 16.18 1.18
CA ARG A 251 19.43 16.39 1.46
C ARG A 251 20.25 16.31 0.18
N ARG A 252 19.81 15.52 -0.80
CA ARG A 252 20.43 15.41 -2.12
C ARG A 252 19.38 15.28 -3.22
N LEU A 253 19.60 15.94 -4.35
CA LEU A 253 18.78 15.84 -5.54
C LEU A 253 19.67 15.69 -6.77
N ASP A 254 19.66 14.50 -7.36
CA ASP A 254 20.36 14.20 -8.61
C ASP A 254 19.31 14.00 -9.71
N ALA A 255 19.39 14.78 -10.79
CA ALA A 255 18.38 14.73 -11.84
C ALA A 255 19.00 14.71 -13.23
N ILE A 256 18.58 13.76 -14.06
CA ILE A 256 19.01 13.58 -15.46
C ILE A 256 17.81 13.59 -16.40
N GLY A 257 17.98 14.21 -17.57
CA GLY A 257 16.99 14.18 -18.63
C GLY A 257 17.15 15.30 -19.65
N ILE A 258 16.22 15.38 -20.60
CA ILE A 258 16.26 16.36 -21.68
C ILE A 258 16.18 17.79 -21.14
N GLY A 259 15.12 18.10 -20.39
CA GLY A 259 14.87 19.46 -19.88
C GLY A 259 14.50 19.52 -18.40
N LEU A 260 14.54 18.38 -17.69
CA LEU A 260 14.16 18.27 -16.28
C LEU A 260 12.80 18.90 -15.92
N ASN A 261 11.84 18.81 -16.86
CA ASN A 261 10.57 19.53 -16.80
C ASN A 261 9.74 19.25 -15.54
N LEU A 262 9.85 18.07 -14.93
CA LEU A 262 9.09 17.76 -13.71
C LEU A 262 9.53 18.68 -12.57
N LEU A 263 10.84 18.87 -12.40
CA LEU A 263 11.40 19.81 -11.42
C LEU A 263 11.19 21.27 -11.85
N VAL A 264 11.65 21.62 -13.05
CA VAL A 264 11.76 23.02 -13.52
C VAL A 264 10.38 23.71 -13.61
N GLN A 265 9.33 22.97 -13.97
CA GLN A 265 8.00 23.54 -14.17
C GLN A 265 7.13 23.50 -12.91
N ASN A 266 7.38 22.56 -11.99
CA ASN A 266 6.49 22.32 -10.84
C ASN A 266 7.12 22.69 -9.49
N PHE A 267 8.41 23.05 -9.45
CA PHE A 267 9.10 23.42 -8.23
C PHE A 267 9.75 24.82 -8.37
N SER A 268 9.17 25.80 -7.69
CA SER A 268 9.54 27.22 -7.91
C SER A 268 11.01 27.51 -7.61
N GLY A 269 11.61 28.44 -8.35
CA GLY A 269 12.99 28.87 -8.07
C GLY A 269 13.22 29.40 -6.65
N ARG A 270 12.21 30.02 -6.00
CA ARG A 270 12.31 30.42 -4.57
C ARG A 270 12.41 29.21 -3.64
N ARG A 271 11.77 28.10 -3.98
CA ARG A 271 11.85 26.85 -3.21
C ARG A 271 13.18 26.13 -3.46
N LEU A 272 13.68 26.11 -4.69
CA LEU A 272 15.03 25.59 -4.98
C LEU A 272 16.10 26.34 -4.20
N VAL A 273 16.02 27.67 -4.13
CA VAL A 273 16.94 28.48 -3.31
C VAL A 273 16.86 28.05 -1.84
N ARG A 274 15.65 27.99 -1.26
CA ARG A 274 15.47 27.56 0.14
C ARG A 274 15.98 26.14 0.40
N LEU A 275 15.76 25.22 -0.53
CA LEU A 275 16.20 23.83 -0.43
C LEU A 275 17.74 23.74 -0.43
N ALA A 276 18.41 24.46 -1.33
CA ALA A 276 19.86 24.55 -1.35
C ALA A 276 20.41 25.24 -0.07
N GLU A 277 19.75 26.32 0.40
CA GLU A 277 20.12 27.01 1.63
C GLU A 277 19.94 26.16 2.90
N SER A 278 19.04 25.16 2.89
CA SER A 278 18.93 24.16 3.96
C SER A 278 20.00 23.07 3.90
N GLY A 279 20.99 23.19 3.00
CA GLY A 279 22.10 22.25 2.86
C GLY A 279 21.90 21.14 1.83
N CYS A 280 20.85 21.23 0.99
CA CYS A 280 20.64 20.27 -0.09
C CYS A 280 21.72 20.40 -1.17
N ARG A 281 22.32 19.27 -1.58
CA ARG A 281 23.19 19.20 -2.76
C ARG A 281 22.39 18.85 -4.00
N VAL A 282 22.50 19.66 -5.03
CA VAL A 282 21.72 19.52 -6.27
C VAL A 282 22.65 19.34 -7.46
N ARG A 283 22.50 18.23 -8.20
CA ARG A 283 23.21 17.95 -9.45
C ARG A 283 22.21 17.80 -10.58
N LEU A 284 22.22 18.73 -11.53
CA LEU A 284 21.29 18.76 -12.65
C LEU A 284 22.01 18.47 -13.96
N LEU A 285 21.63 17.40 -14.63
CA LEU A 285 22.21 16.95 -15.88
C LEU A 285 21.19 17.07 -17.03
N PHE A 286 21.41 18.07 -17.88
CA PHE A 286 20.55 18.40 -19.02
C PHE A 286 21.10 17.80 -20.31
N LEU A 287 20.22 17.48 -21.26
CA LEU A 287 20.69 17.17 -22.61
C LEU A 287 21.25 18.45 -23.24
N ASN A 288 22.44 18.39 -23.83
CA ASN A 288 23.04 19.55 -24.49
C ASN A 288 22.13 20.06 -25.62
N PRO A 289 21.62 21.32 -25.56
CA PRO A 289 20.74 21.90 -26.57
C PRO A 289 21.32 21.89 -27.99
N ALA A 290 22.65 21.91 -28.11
CA ALA A 290 23.37 21.94 -29.38
C ALA A 290 23.64 20.54 -29.97
N SER A 291 23.41 19.47 -29.20
CA SER A 291 23.73 18.10 -29.59
C SER A 291 22.91 17.59 -30.77
N SER A 292 23.45 16.57 -31.46
CA SER A 292 22.72 15.85 -32.51
C SER A 292 21.55 15.04 -31.94
N ALA A 293 21.62 14.63 -30.66
CA ALA A 293 20.59 13.91 -29.95
C ALA A 293 19.29 14.73 -29.81
N VAL A 294 19.38 16.02 -29.45
CA VAL A 294 18.21 16.92 -29.41
C VAL A 294 17.54 16.99 -30.78
N LYS A 295 18.32 17.19 -31.85
CA LYS A 295 17.81 17.29 -33.23
C LYS A 295 17.17 15.99 -33.71
N ARG A 296 17.67 14.84 -33.28
CA ARG A 296 17.04 13.53 -33.54
C ARG A 296 15.71 13.45 -32.82
N ARG A 297 15.66 13.82 -31.54
CA ARG A 297 14.45 13.76 -30.73
C ARG A 297 13.35 14.70 -31.22
N GLU A 298 13.69 15.90 -31.68
CA GLU A 298 12.75 16.81 -32.34
C GLU A 298 12.05 16.15 -33.53
N ARG A 299 12.81 15.45 -34.38
CA ARG A 299 12.28 14.74 -35.54
C ARG A 299 11.35 13.58 -35.15
N GLU A 300 11.71 12.83 -34.10
CA GLU A 300 10.88 11.73 -33.59
C GLU A 300 9.52 12.22 -33.08
N LEU A 301 9.52 13.37 -32.40
CA LEU A 301 8.32 13.97 -31.81
C LEU A 301 7.53 14.86 -32.79
N GLY A 302 8.01 15.02 -34.04
CA GLY A 302 7.39 15.89 -35.03
C GLY A 302 7.42 17.38 -34.64
N LEU A 303 8.40 17.81 -33.85
CA LEU A 303 8.55 19.20 -33.40
C LEU A 303 9.21 20.06 -34.48
N LYS A 304 9.01 21.38 -34.40
CA LYS A 304 9.73 22.31 -35.29
C LYS A 304 11.22 22.28 -34.94
N ARG A 305 12.07 22.47 -35.94
CA ARG A 305 13.52 22.52 -35.77
C ARG A 305 13.91 23.57 -34.71
N GLY A 306 14.68 23.16 -33.71
CA GLY A 306 15.14 24.02 -32.62
C GLY A 306 14.09 24.37 -31.57
N GLU A 307 12.89 23.80 -31.63
CA GLU A 307 11.85 23.99 -30.59
C GLU A 307 12.25 23.33 -29.26
N LEU A 308 12.72 22.08 -29.30
CA LEU A 308 13.17 21.38 -28.10
C LEU A 308 14.47 21.98 -27.59
N SER A 309 15.40 22.31 -28.49
CA SER A 309 16.67 22.96 -28.15
C SER A 309 16.45 24.25 -27.35
N ARG A 310 15.58 25.17 -27.84
CA ARG A 310 15.23 26.40 -27.12
C ARG A 310 14.54 26.13 -25.78
N SER A 311 13.68 25.13 -25.72
CA SER A 311 13.00 24.75 -24.46
C SER A 311 14.00 24.31 -23.39
N VAL A 312 14.98 23.47 -23.75
CA VAL A 312 16.05 23.05 -22.84
C VAL A 312 16.94 24.23 -22.43
N GLU A 313 17.32 25.08 -23.38
CA GLU A 313 18.12 26.28 -23.10
C GLU A 313 17.42 27.21 -22.09
N MET A 314 16.11 27.43 -22.24
CA MET A 314 15.32 28.22 -21.30
C MET A 314 15.30 27.62 -19.89
N ASN A 315 15.23 26.29 -19.78
CA ASN A 315 15.28 25.60 -18.50
C ASN A 315 16.66 25.71 -17.84
N ILE A 316 17.73 25.55 -18.61
CA ILE A 316 19.11 25.76 -18.14
C ILE A 316 19.28 27.20 -17.64
N LEU A 317 18.83 28.20 -18.42
CA LEU A 317 18.88 29.62 -18.01
C LEU A 317 18.07 29.87 -16.73
N HIS A 318 16.93 29.20 -16.55
CA HIS A 318 16.16 29.29 -15.31
C HIS A 318 16.95 28.76 -14.11
N MET A 319 17.57 27.58 -14.24
CA MET A 319 18.39 27.00 -13.17
C MET A 319 19.65 27.83 -12.87
N ARG A 320 20.27 28.44 -13.90
CA ARG A 320 21.38 29.39 -13.68
C ARG A 320 20.95 30.60 -12.86
N ARG A 321 19.76 31.14 -13.10
CA ARG A 321 19.19 32.23 -12.27
C ARG A 321 18.93 31.80 -10.83
N VAL A 322 18.56 30.54 -10.61
CA VAL A 322 18.43 29.97 -9.25
C VAL A 322 19.81 29.89 -8.59
N ARG A 323 20.79 29.28 -9.26
CA ARG A 323 22.17 29.14 -8.78
C ARG A 323 22.82 30.48 -8.42
N ALA A 324 22.61 31.52 -9.25
CA ALA A 324 23.16 32.85 -9.03
C ALA A 324 22.62 33.56 -7.77
N ARG A 325 21.53 33.06 -7.17
CA ARG A 325 20.94 33.59 -5.94
C ARG A 325 21.38 32.84 -4.69
N LEU A 326 22.16 31.77 -4.83
CA LEU A 326 22.61 30.95 -3.72
C LEU A 326 23.81 31.57 -3.02
N ARG A 327 23.89 31.37 -1.70
CA ARG A 327 25.08 31.73 -0.91
C ARG A 327 26.26 30.81 -1.23
N ASP A 328 25.98 29.53 -1.46
CA ASP A 328 26.93 28.53 -1.93
C ASP A 328 26.51 28.02 -3.33
N PRO A 329 27.08 28.58 -4.41
CA PRO A 329 26.82 28.09 -5.76
C PRO A 329 27.42 26.72 -6.07
N GLY A 330 28.28 26.18 -5.19
CA GLY A 330 28.89 24.85 -5.31
C GLY A 330 27.94 23.73 -4.90
N ALA A 331 26.96 24.02 -4.03
CA ALA A 331 25.89 23.08 -3.69
C ALA A 331 24.87 22.86 -4.84
N PHE A 332 24.99 23.60 -5.95
CA PHE A 332 24.06 23.56 -7.08
C PHE A 332 24.82 23.51 -8.41
N GLU A 333 24.99 22.30 -8.93
CA GLU A 333 25.75 22.02 -10.15
C GLU A 333 24.83 21.81 -11.34
N ILE A 334 25.20 22.39 -12.48
CA ILE A 334 24.44 22.28 -13.73
C ILE A 334 25.41 21.83 -14.82
N GLN A 335 25.15 20.64 -15.37
CA GLN A 335 25.96 20.03 -16.42
C GLN A 335 25.11 19.64 -17.62
N VAL A 336 25.78 19.38 -18.74
CA VAL A 336 25.18 18.87 -19.98
C VAL A 336 25.85 17.59 -20.46
N TYR A 337 25.07 16.69 -21.05
CA TYR A 337 25.55 15.48 -21.73
C TYR A 337 25.08 15.45 -23.19
N ASP A 338 25.78 14.69 -24.04
CA ASP A 338 25.57 14.67 -25.50
C ASP A 338 24.91 13.37 -26.01
N GLU A 339 24.59 12.43 -25.12
CA GLU A 339 24.08 11.11 -25.50
C GLU A 339 22.59 11.11 -25.88
N THR A 340 22.15 10.01 -26.50
CA THR A 340 20.73 9.84 -26.82
C THR A 340 19.93 9.66 -25.52
N PRO A 341 18.97 10.54 -25.23
CA PRO A 341 18.22 10.48 -23.98
C PRO A 341 17.31 9.24 -23.96
N ARG A 342 17.46 8.37 -22.97
CA ARG A 342 16.65 7.15 -22.81
C ARG A 342 15.52 7.30 -21.77
N PHE A 343 15.78 8.06 -20.72
CA PHE A 343 14.85 8.33 -19.62
C PHE A 343 15.12 9.69 -19.00
N THR A 344 14.18 10.14 -18.17
CA THR A 344 14.44 11.15 -17.13
C THR A 344 14.32 10.49 -15.77
N ALA A 345 15.25 10.82 -14.88
CA ALA A 345 15.21 10.35 -13.50
C ALA A 345 15.43 11.54 -12.56
N TYR A 346 14.74 11.51 -11.42
CA TYR A 346 14.97 12.40 -10.29
C TYR A 346 15.21 11.52 -9.07
N LEU A 347 16.45 11.48 -8.60
CA LEU A 347 16.92 10.70 -7.46
C LEU A 347 16.99 11.63 -6.26
N VAL A 348 16.08 11.43 -5.31
CA VAL A 348 15.95 12.19 -4.08
C VAL A 348 16.59 11.38 -2.96
N ASP A 349 17.58 11.96 -2.28
CA ASP A 349 18.35 11.31 -1.20
C ASP A 349 18.96 9.96 -1.63
N GLY A 350 19.31 9.82 -2.92
CA GLY A 350 19.69 8.54 -3.52
C GLY A 350 21.08 7.99 -3.17
N ASP A 351 21.83 8.72 -2.37
CA ASP A 351 23.05 8.22 -1.72
C ASP A 351 22.76 7.44 -0.42
N GLY A 352 21.54 7.53 0.12
CA GLY A 352 21.10 6.79 1.30
C GLY A 352 20.50 5.42 0.97
N SER A 353 20.25 4.64 2.02
CA SER A 353 19.56 3.35 1.96
C SER A 353 18.04 3.49 1.81
N ASP A 354 17.51 4.69 1.57
CA ASP A 354 16.07 4.98 1.54
C ASP A 354 15.78 6.14 0.56
N GLY A 355 16.48 6.15 -0.57
CA GLY A 355 16.26 7.16 -1.61
C GLY A 355 14.96 6.92 -2.37
N ILE A 356 14.40 7.96 -2.98
CA ILE A 356 13.27 7.83 -3.92
C ILE A 356 13.75 8.18 -5.33
N ALA A 357 13.36 7.38 -6.32
CA ALA A 357 13.59 7.71 -7.73
C ALA A 357 12.25 7.87 -8.46
N ILE A 358 12.11 8.98 -9.18
CA ILE A 358 11.00 9.18 -10.13
C ILE A 358 11.58 9.02 -11.53
N VAL A 359 11.20 7.95 -12.22
CA VAL A 359 11.78 7.57 -13.51
C VAL A 359 10.73 7.51 -14.59
N GLN A 360 11.03 8.11 -15.75
CA GLN A 360 10.14 8.10 -16.90
C GLN A 360 10.93 7.89 -18.18
N SER A 361 10.58 6.84 -18.93
CA SER A 361 11.22 6.52 -20.21
C SER A 361 10.80 7.48 -21.32
N TYR A 362 11.71 7.75 -22.25
CA TYR A 362 11.40 8.52 -23.45
C TYR A 362 10.87 7.62 -24.56
N LEU A 363 9.54 7.50 -24.62
CA LEU A 363 8.88 6.75 -25.69
C LEU A 363 8.99 7.47 -27.04
N ARG A 364 9.03 6.73 -28.14
CA ARG A 364 9.22 7.29 -29.49
C ARG A 364 8.19 8.35 -29.90
N ARG A 365 6.92 8.15 -29.53
CA ARG A 365 5.78 8.99 -29.98
C ARG A 365 5.09 9.76 -28.85
N ALA A 366 5.40 9.47 -27.59
CA ALA A 366 4.75 10.12 -26.46
C ALA A 366 5.57 11.33 -25.99
N ARG A 367 4.87 12.41 -25.64
CA ARG A 367 5.50 13.53 -24.94
C ARG A 367 5.76 13.13 -23.50
N GLY A 368 6.71 13.79 -22.83
CA GLY A 368 7.06 13.50 -21.44
C GLY A 368 5.92 13.64 -20.43
N MET A 369 4.77 14.20 -20.79
CA MET A 369 3.60 14.22 -19.91
C MET A 369 2.78 12.92 -19.96
N GLU A 370 2.82 12.22 -21.09
CA GLU A 370 1.94 11.09 -21.42
C GLU A 370 2.60 9.72 -21.17
N ALA A 371 3.92 9.70 -21.00
CA ALA A 371 4.65 8.47 -20.74
C ALA A 371 4.42 8.00 -19.28
N PRO A 372 4.33 6.68 -19.05
CA PRO A 372 4.24 6.14 -17.70
C PRO A 372 5.42 6.57 -16.82
N VAL A 373 5.16 6.71 -15.52
CA VAL A 373 6.17 7.09 -14.53
C VAL A 373 6.30 5.97 -13.50
N LEU A 374 7.53 5.52 -13.29
CA LEU A 374 7.91 4.59 -12.25
C LEU A 374 8.35 5.38 -11.02
N VAL A 375 7.89 4.95 -9.86
CA VAL A 375 8.37 5.42 -8.56
C VAL A 375 9.10 4.27 -7.92
N LEU A 376 10.36 4.50 -7.54
CA LEU A 376 11.24 3.49 -6.94
C LEU A 376 11.65 3.94 -5.54
N ARG A 377 11.80 2.99 -4.62
CA ARG A 377 12.32 3.23 -3.27
C ARG A 377 13.59 2.40 -3.07
N GLY A 378 14.73 3.06 -2.89
CA GLY A 378 15.98 2.41 -2.52
C GLY A 378 15.88 1.79 -1.12
N GLY A 379 16.64 0.74 -0.86
CA GLY A 379 16.64 0.08 0.46
C GLY A 379 15.84 -1.20 0.57
N GLY A 380 15.05 -1.54 -0.45
CA GLY A 380 14.34 -2.82 -0.55
C GLY A 380 15.30 -3.98 -0.83
N GLN A 381 16.13 -4.36 0.14
CA GLN A 381 16.66 -5.71 0.21
C GLN A 381 15.86 -6.48 1.24
N VAL A 382 14.77 -7.10 0.80
CA VAL A 382 14.32 -8.37 1.37
C VAL A 382 14.40 -9.41 0.27
N VAL A 383 15.58 -9.50 -0.34
CA VAL A 383 15.97 -10.78 -0.92
C VAL A 383 16.15 -11.71 0.27
N LYS A 384 15.50 -12.88 0.19
CA LYS A 384 15.65 -13.97 1.15
C LYS A 384 17.10 -14.04 1.64
N PRO A 385 17.36 -14.28 2.94
CA PRO A 385 18.70 -14.23 3.53
C PRO A 385 19.80 -14.99 2.77
N ASP A 386 19.43 -15.93 1.89
CA ASP A 386 20.34 -16.82 1.13
C ASP A 386 20.49 -16.48 -0.37
N GLU A 387 19.80 -15.49 -0.93
CA GLU A 387 19.94 -15.11 -2.34
C GLU A 387 20.82 -13.85 -2.46
N ILE A 388 22.12 -14.06 -2.70
CA ILE A 388 23.04 -13.00 -3.07
C ILE A 388 22.65 -12.47 -4.45
N GLY A 389 22.14 -11.23 -4.48
CA GLY A 389 22.38 -10.29 -5.58
C GLY A 389 21.50 -10.40 -6.82
N GLU A 390 20.38 -9.68 -6.80
CA GLU A 390 19.94 -8.93 -7.98
C GLU A 390 19.83 -7.45 -7.58
N GLU A 391 20.52 -6.57 -8.32
CA GLU A 391 20.40 -5.13 -8.12
C GLU A 391 19.02 -4.67 -8.58
N GLY A 392 18.29 -3.96 -7.72
CA GLY A 392 17.01 -3.35 -8.08
C GLY A 392 17.15 -2.25 -9.13
N LEU A 393 16.02 -1.73 -9.62
CA LEU A 393 16.02 -0.68 -10.65
C LEU A 393 16.60 0.63 -10.12
N PHE A 394 16.45 0.94 -8.83
CA PHE A 394 16.97 2.15 -8.21
C PHE A 394 18.50 2.20 -8.30
N PRO A 395 19.27 1.19 -7.83
CA PRO A 395 20.72 1.12 -8.08
C PRO A 395 21.10 1.30 -9.55
N THR A 396 20.37 0.65 -10.48
CA THR A 396 20.64 0.78 -11.93
C THR A 396 20.52 2.22 -12.42
N TYR A 397 19.42 2.92 -12.09
CA TYR A 397 19.24 4.32 -12.52
C TYR A 397 20.20 5.28 -11.83
N ARG A 398 20.65 4.96 -10.60
CA ARG A 398 21.68 5.72 -9.91
C ARG A 398 23.04 5.55 -10.58
N GLU A 399 23.43 4.33 -10.94
CA GLU A 399 24.68 4.07 -11.66
C GLU A 399 24.68 4.77 -13.02
N GLU A 400 23.59 4.66 -13.79
CA GLU A 400 23.44 5.37 -15.06
C GLU A 400 23.57 6.90 -14.91
N PHE A 401 23.05 7.46 -13.80
CA PHE A 401 23.26 8.88 -13.49
C PHE A 401 24.74 9.18 -13.26
N GLU A 402 25.46 8.40 -12.44
CA GLU A 402 26.86 8.67 -12.11
C GLU A 402 27.78 8.52 -13.32
N VAL A 403 27.55 7.53 -14.19
CA VAL A 403 28.27 7.36 -15.46
C VAL A 403 28.05 8.58 -16.35
N ALA A 404 26.79 8.97 -16.57
CA ALA A 404 26.48 10.13 -17.40
C ALA A 404 27.01 11.44 -16.79
N TRP A 405 27.08 11.54 -15.45
CA TRP A 405 27.64 12.68 -14.75
C TRP A 405 29.16 12.79 -14.93
N ALA A 406 29.88 11.66 -14.85
CA ALA A 406 31.33 11.62 -15.05
C ALA A 406 31.75 12.08 -16.46
N ASP A 407 30.96 11.75 -17.47
CA ASP A 407 31.20 12.13 -18.87
C ASP A 407 30.59 13.49 -19.26
N SER A 408 29.91 14.16 -18.32
CA SER A 408 29.23 15.43 -18.57
C SER A 408 30.16 16.64 -18.52
N ARG A 409 29.64 17.79 -18.96
CA ARG A 409 30.38 19.05 -18.99
C ARG A 409 29.61 20.14 -18.24
N PRO A 410 30.28 20.99 -17.45
CA PRO A 410 29.62 22.10 -16.77
C PRO A 410 29.07 23.12 -17.78
N VAL A 411 27.92 23.70 -17.47
CA VAL A 411 27.39 24.84 -18.23
C VAL A 411 28.14 26.10 -17.78
N SER A 412 28.86 26.71 -18.72
CA SER A 412 29.60 27.97 -18.54
C SER A 412 28.68 29.17 -18.36
#